data_AF-A0A814IHG2-F1
#
_entry.id   AF-A0A814IHG2-F1
#
_cell.length_a   1.000
_cell.length_b   1.000
_cell.length_c   1.000
_cell.angle_alpha   90.00
_cell.angle_beta   90.00
_cell.angle_gamma   90.00
#
_symmetry.space_group_name_H-M   'P 1'
#
loop_
_entity.id
_entity.type
_entity.pdbx_description
1 polymer ?
#
loop_
_entity_poly.entity_id
_entity_poly.type
_entity_poly.pdbx_seq_one_letter_code
_entity_poly.pdbx_strand_id
1 'polypeptide(L)'
;MSRSFRRDNVWESFLRPLLKPYKSYLVQVIKLVPGGFPQEVLLLTTLLFFYIIIMDYYFRRRLGSNLIDHTAVFESPSSSKSKENNILILVLGWGGCTKRQLRRLLEFYSNNGMSTICYISPMWNYIFDVSLEQIESILEMMKLYVINNGSKTTTTKIFIHSHSNNGALVWSYLSDRIQNDNNYKMLLPYLNGVIFDSAPYVTQQRKFPVISSTGGSTLACTKKYLSSQIDRGISVSWFKWSDSGHVNHFRVHASEYGEKASTIARFQSFRQQCPTTESSGVNCIPLNSDLLDYYDSQNILESRSDETLSNVSHVALFVKRSEIDFSHRTPCPICQKWFMVLFLKSSDKELALTVYAVNMKNPEQEFRSCHSNPPVVILDDQQTVLTDSKEIECEITARFQQVNLKSDKEAEYAVADIYIKFHAYLKADQKLLMARERSLTVELKKLDLLLQRRNTKFLCGDQMTYADCDISPKLQHIRIAGQIYRNYSIPTDFKHLWQYLKNVYETQAFRESCPYDQDIILHYETKMMGTKRYSKNRHPRLQPPTLTFTITNENRTTSSLKDDEPER
;
A
#
# COMPACT_ATOMS: atom_id res chain seq x y z
N MET A 1 27.74 -21.01 40.04
CA MET A 1 26.95 -19.94 40.69
C MET A 1 25.65 -20.53 41.22
N SER A 2 25.49 -20.44 42.53
CA SER A 2 24.58 -21.20 43.37
C SER A 2 23.18 -20.61 43.48
N ARG A 3 22.16 -21.46 43.38
CA ARG A 3 20.94 -21.51 44.22
C ARG A 3 20.09 -20.24 44.49
N SER A 4 20.20 -19.15 43.73
CA SER A 4 19.31 -17.97 43.89
C SER A 4 18.35 -17.67 42.73
N PHE A 5 18.27 -18.53 41.71
CA PHE A 5 17.31 -18.39 40.60
C PHE A 5 16.04 -19.25 40.78
N ARG A 6 15.46 -19.26 41.99
CA ARG A 6 14.02 -19.55 42.15
C ARG A 6 13.28 -18.21 42.16
N ARG A 7 13.04 -17.68 40.96
CA ARG A 7 11.94 -16.75 40.71
C ARG A 7 11.09 -17.38 39.61
N ASP A 8 10.16 -18.21 40.05
CA ASP A 8 9.14 -18.85 39.20
C ASP A 8 8.34 -17.83 38.37
N ASN A 9 8.41 -16.52 38.70
CA ASN A 9 7.81 -15.46 37.92
C ASN A 9 8.57 -15.08 36.64
N VAL A 10 9.91 -15.13 36.57
CA VAL A 10 10.62 -14.68 35.35
C VAL A 10 10.58 -15.76 34.26
N TRP A 11 10.70 -17.02 34.66
CA TRP A 11 10.62 -18.14 33.74
C TRP A 11 9.21 -18.23 33.13
N GLU A 12 8.16 -18.25 33.95
CA GLU A 12 6.78 -18.41 33.47
C GLU A 12 6.21 -17.17 32.77
N SER A 13 6.50 -15.95 33.25
CA SER A 13 5.90 -14.72 32.69
C SER A 13 6.66 -14.12 31.51
N PHE A 14 7.98 -14.34 31.43
CA PHE A 14 8.83 -13.65 30.45
C PHE A 14 9.51 -14.63 29.50
N LEU A 15 10.25 -15.61 30.03
CA LEU A 15 11.05 -16.51 29.20
C LEU A 15 10.22 -17.58 28.50
N ARG A 16 9.21 -18.19 29.15
CA ARG A 16 8.42 -19.28 28.58
C ARG A 16 7.60 -18.85 27.35
N PRO A 17 6.93 -17.67 27.30
CA PRO A 17 6.30 -17.18 26.07
C PRO A 17 7.31 -16.88 24.96
N LEU A 18 8.47 -16.31 25.30
CA LEU A 18 9.57 -16.00 24.37
C LEU A 18 10.21 -17.27 23.77
N LEU A 19 10.29 -18.36 24.54
CA LEU A 19 10.92 -19.63 24.17
C LEU A 19 9.94 -20.63 23.51
N LYS A 20 8.63 -20.41 23.63
CA LYS A 20 7.59 -21.30 23.08
C LYS A 20 7.75 -21.59 21.59
N PRO A 21 8.12 -20.64 20.71
CA PRO A 21 8.36 -20.90 19.28
C PRO A 21 9.61 -21.74 19.01
N TYR A 22 10.60 -21.68 19.90
CA TYR A 22 11.93 -22.29 19.72
C TYR A 22 12.05 -23.68 20.36
N LYS A 23 10.95 -24.22 20.88
CA LYS A 23 10.92 -25.50 21.63
C LYS A 23 11.40 -26.70 20.79
N SER A 24 11.03 -26.75 19.51
CA SER A 24 11.45 -27.82 18.59
C SER A 24 12.96 -27.80 18.34
N TYR A 25 13.54 -26.62 18.19
CA TYR A 25 14.98 -26.42 17.97
C TYR A 25 15.82 -26.75 19.21
N LEU A 26 15.36 -26.33 20.39
CA LEU A 26 15.96 -26.71 21.68
C LEU A 26 16.06 -28.23 21.83
N VAL A 27 15.00 -28.96 21.46
CA VAL A 27 15.01 -30.43 21.49
C VAL A 27 15.98 -31.03 20.47
N GLN A 28 16.16 -30.41 19.30
CA GLN A 28 17.12 -30.89 18.29
C GLN A 28 18.58 -30.62 18.70
N VAL A 29 18.89 -29.43 19.21
CA VAL A 29 20.24 -29.08 19.69
C VAL A 29 20.66 -29.95 20.88
N ILE A 30 19.73 -30.25 21.80
CA ILE A 30 19.96 -31.15 22.93
C ILE A 30 20.19 -32.60 22.46
N LYS A 31 19.53 -33.03 21.39
CA LYS A 31 19.70 -34.38 20.82
C LYS A 31 21.00 -34.55 20.03
N LEU A 32 21.62 -33.47 19.57
CA LEU A 32 22.86 -33.50 18.76
C LEU A 32 24.14 -33.65 19.59
N VAL A 33 24.07 -33.59 20.92
CA VAL A 33 25.26 -33.69 21.80
C VAL A 33 25.04 -34.77 22.87
N PRO A 34 25.45 -36.03 22.59
CA PRO A 34 25.49 -37.06 23.61
C PRO A 34 26.68 -36.78 24.55
N GLY A 35 26.42 -36.52 25.84
CA GLY A 35 27.47 -36.40 26.87
C GLY A 35 27.48 -35.12 27.70
N GLY A 36 26.55 -34.17 27.45
CA GLY A 36 26.49 -32.90 28.16
C GLY A 36 27.47 -31.85 27.60
N PHE A 37 27.12 -30.57 27.76
CA PHE A 37 27.92 -29.47 27.23
C PHE A 37 29.08 -29.14 28.18
N PRO A 38 30.34 -29.05 27.70
CA PRO A 38 31.40 -28.36 28.43
C PRO A 38 30.93 -26.95 28.79
N GLN A 39 31.28 -26.45 29.98
CA GLN A 39 30.79 -25.16 30.51
C GLN A 39 31.01 -23.99 29.52
N GLU A 40 32.09 -24.06 28.75
CA GLU A 40 32.44 -23.10 27.70
C GLU A 40 31.50 -23.15 26.49
N VAL A 41 31.07 -24.36 26.08
CA VAL A 41 30.10 -24.53 24.99
C VAL A 41 28.71 -24.12 25.44
N LEU A 42 28.35 -24.37 26.70
CA LEU A 42 27.10 -23.88 27.28
C LEU A 42 27.08 -22.34 27.35
N LEU A 43 28.21 -21.72 27.70
CA LEU A 43 28.35 -20.27 27.72
C LEU A 43 28.28 -19.69 26.29
N LEU A 44 28.99 -20.28 25.33
CA LEU A 44 28.97 -19.86 23.91
C LEU A 44 27.59 -20.02 23.28
N THR A 45 26.90 -21.13 23.52
CA THR A 45 25.53 -21.35 23.03
C THR A 45 24.55 -20.38 23.69
N THR A 46 24.70 -20.09 24.98
CA THR A 46 23.87 -19.11 25.69
C THR A 46 24.13 -17.68 25.18
N LEU A 47 25.39 -17.31 24.95
CA LEU A 47 25.77 -16.00 24.38
C LEU A 47 25.28 -15.85 22.94
N LEU A 48 25.41 -16.88 22.11
CA LEU A 48 24.86 -16.91 20.76
C LEU A 48 23.33 -16.77 20.80
N PHE A 49 22.67 -17.41 21.76
CA PHE A 49 21.23 -17.30 21.95
C PHE A 49 20.78 -15.91 22.40
N PHE A 50 21.51 -15.28 23.33
CA PHE A 50 21.28 -13.89 23.71
C PHE A 50 21.52 -12.94 22.54
N TYR A 51 22.58 -13.15 21.77
CA TYR A 51 22.87 -12.37 20.57
C TYR A 51 21.75 -12.51 19.54
N ILE A 52 21.25 -13.73 19.31
CA ILE A 52 20.13 -14.01 18.42
C ILE A 52 18.84 -13.32 18.90
N ILE A 53 18.52 -13.36 20.20
CA ILE A 53 17.36 -12.65 20.76
C ILE A 53 17.52 -11.14 20.63
N ILE A 54 18.71 -10.60 20.92
CA ILE A 54 19.00 -9.18 20.78
C ILE A 54 18.90 -8.77 19.31
N MET A 55 19.39 -9.59 18.39
CA MET A 55 19.30 -9.35 16.96
C MET A 55 17.87 -9.47 16.45
N ASP A 56 17.09 -10.47 16.86
CA ASP A 56 15.66 -10.59 16.53
C ASP A 56 14.87 -9.39 17.07
N TYR A 57 15.11 -9.00 18.33
CA TYR A 57 14.53 -7.80 18.91
C TYR A 57 14.92 -6.52 18.14
N TYR A 58 16.20 -6.39 17.79
CA TYR A 58 16.73 -5.28 17.02
C TYR A 58 16.15 -5.25 15.60
N PHE A 59 16.04 -6.39 14.91
CA PHE A 59 15.44 -6.50 13.59
C PHE A 59 13.93 -6.21 13.63
N ARG A 60 13.18 -6.77 14.58
CA ARG A 60 11.75 -6.46 14.79
C ARG A 60 11.49 -4.99 15.09
N ARG A 61 12.43 -4.33 15.77
CA ARG A 61 12.31 -2.91 16.19
C ARG A 61 12.82 -1.93 15.13
N ARG A 62 13.84 -2.30 14.35
CA ARG A 62 14.50 -1.42 13.36
C ARG A 62 14.01 -1.63 11.92
N LEU A 63 13.62 -2.85 11.54
CA LEU A 63 13.06 -3.18 10.22
C LEU A 63 11.53 -3.30 10.22
N GLY A 64 10.89 -3.17 11.39
CA GLY A 64 9.44 -3.15 11.53
C GLY A 64 8.85 -4.57 11.54
N SER A 65 8.11 -4.90 12.59
CA SER A 65 7.27 -6.10 12.65
C SER A 65 5.93 -5.81 11.96
N ASN A 66 5.96 -5.52 10.65
CA ASN A 66 4.74 -5.47 9.86
C ASN A 66 4.33 -6.90 9.51
N LEU A 67 3.60 -7.58 10.42
CA LEU A 67 3.03 -8.91 10.14
C LEU A 67 2.23 -8.95 8.81
N ILE A 68 1.66 -7.81 8.42
CA ILE A 68 0.89 -7.64 7.16
C ILE A 68 1.77 -7.80 5.92
N ASP A 69 3.01 -7.30 5.94
CA ASP A 69 3.94 -7.44 4.81
C ASP A 69 4.39 -8.90 4.64
N HIS A 70 4.46 -9.64 5.75
CA HIS A 70 4.85 -11.05 5.81
C HIS A 70 3.71 -12.05 5.62
N THR A 71 2.52 -11.57 5.24
CA THR A 71 1.38 -12.41 4.88
C THR A 71 1.24 -12.40 3.37
N ALA A 72 1.10 -13.56 2.74
CA ALA A 72 0.90 -13.63 1.29
C ALA A 72 -0.48 -13.05 0.91
N VAL A 73 -0.53 -12.23 -0.14
CA VAL A 73 -1.76 -11.55 -0.60
C VAL A 73 -1.98 -11.82 -2.07
N PHE A 74 -3.19 -12.23 -2.41
CA PHE A 74 -3.66 -12.38 -3.79
C PHE A 74 -4.35 -11.10 -4.27
N GLU A 75 -4.01 -10.64 -5.47
CA GLU A 75 -4.64 -9.50 -6.14
C GLU A 75 -5.08 -9.88 -7.55
N SER A 76 -6.36 -9.61 -7.86
CA SER A 76 -6.92 -9.74 -9.21
C SER A 76 -6.71 -8.46 -10.02
N PRO A 77 -6.64 -8.55 -11.37
CA PRO A 77 -6.47 -7.39 -12.23
C PRO A 77 -7.64 -6.39 -12.12
N SER A 78 -7.33 -5.10 -12.25
CA SER A 78 -8.23 -3.96 -11.99
C SER A 78 -9.14 -3.55 -13.15
N SER A 79 -8.93 -4.06 -14.38
CA SER A 79 -9.65 -3.61 -15.59
C SER A 79 -10.65 -4.64 -16.14
N SER A 80 -11.74 -4.16 -16.76
CA SER A 80 -12.73 -4.98 -17.48
C SER A 80 -12.24 -5.53 -18.83
N LYS A 81 -11.01 -5.18 -19.26
CA LYS A 81 -10.35 -5.73 -20.47
C LYS A 81 -9.78 -7.14 -20.27
N SER A 82 -9.98 -7.76 -19.11
CA SER A 82 -9.16 -8.85 -18.57
C SER A 82 -9.74 -10.27 -18.67
N LYS A 83 -10.86 -10.49 -19.36
CA LYS A 83 -11.55 -11.79 -19.33
C LYS A 83 -10.81 -12.98 -19.99
N GLU A 84 -9.64 -12.76 -20.60
CA GLU A 84 -8.96 -13.82 -21.39
C GLU A 84 -7.57 -14.24 -20.90
N ASN A 85 -6.91 -13.49 -20.00
CA ASN A 85 -5.52 -13.78 -19.60
C ASN A 85 -5.42 -14.51 -18.25
N ASN A 86 -5.42 -15.85 -18.28
CA ASN A 86 -5.27 -16.71 -17.10
C ASN A 86 -3.82 -16.79 -16.59
N ILE A 87 -3.18 -15.66 -16.28
CA ILE A 87 -1.78 -15.60 -15.86
C ILE A 87 -1.66 -15.17 -14.41
N LEU A 88 -0.90 -15.94 -13.63
CA LEU A 88 -0.55 -15.65 -12.26
C LEU A 88 0.95 -15.35 -12.13
N ILE A 89 1.28 -14.25 -11.45
CA ILE A 89 2.66 -13.89 -11.08
C ILE A 89 2.85 -14.02 -9.57
N LEU A 90 3.73 -14.93 -9.14
CA LEU A 90 4.16 -15.03 -7.75
C LEU A 90 5.33 -14.08 -7.50
N VAL A 91 5.08 -12.94 -6.87
CA VAL A 91 6.09 -11.95 -6.51
C VAL A 91 6.64 -12.24 -5.11
N LEU A 92 7.92 -12.59 -5.03
CA LEU A 92 8.65 -12.88 -3.80
C LEU A 92 9.62 -11.74 -3.49
N GLY A 93 9.29 -10.93 -2.50
CA GLY A 93 10.03 -9.70 -2.17
C GLY A 93 11.40 -9.92 -1.53
N TRP A 94 12.27 -8.92 -1.66
CA TRP A 94 13.59 -8.94 -1.03
C TRP A 94 13.50 -8.73 0.49
N GLY A 95 14.60 -9.03 1.17
CA GLY A 95 14.68 -8.93 2.62
C GLY A 95 14.51 -7.49 3.11
N GLY A 96 13.57 -7.28 4.04
CA GLY A 96 13.29 -5.95 4.60
C GLY A 96 12.52 -5.02 3.67
N CYS A 97 12.02 -5.53 2.54
CA CYS A 97 11.12 -4.77 1.68
C CYS A 97 9.71 -4.68 2.27
N THR A 98 8.92 -3.75 1.76
CA THR A 98 7.49 -3.60 2.10
C THR A 98 6.64 -3.77 0.85
N LYS A 99 5.37 -4.16 1.00
CA LYS A 99 4.45 -4.26 -0.15
C LYS A 99 4.32 -2.93 -0.92
N ARG A 100 4.47 -1.80 -0.22
CA ARG A 100 4.53 -0.47 -0.84
C ARG A 100 5.68 -0.32 -1.85
N GLN A 101 6.85 -0.88 -1.56
CA GLN A 101 8.00 -0.82 -2.48
C GLN A 101 7.78 -1.72 -3.71
N LEU A 102 7.00 -2.79 -3.57
CA LEU A 102 6.60 -3.65 -4.68
C LEU A 102 5.37 -3.12 -5.45
N ARG A 103 4.68 -2.09 -4.93
CA ARG A 103 3.41 -1.58 -5.49
C ARG A 103 3.47 -1.30 -6.98
N ARG A 104 4.50 -0.59 -7.46
CA ARG A 104 4.63 -0.27 -8.89
C ARG A 104 4.78 -1.53 -9.76
N LEU A 105 5.47 -2.55 -9.25
CA LEU A 105 5.61 -3.84 -9.93
C LEU A 105 4.28 -4.61 -9.93
N LEU A 106 3.54 -4.60 -8.82
CA LEU A 106 2.20 -5.21 -8.73
C LEU A 106 1.19 -4.50 -9.64
N GLU A 107 1.18 -3.16 -9.65
CA GLU A 107 0.37 -2.35 -10.55
C GLU A 107 0.71 -2.61 -12.02
N PHE A 108 2.00 -2.76 -12.36
CA PHE A 108 2.43 -3.15 -13.70
C PHE A 108 1.80 -4.48 -14.12
N TYR A 109 1.84 -5.51 -13.27
CA TYR A 109 1.23 -6.80 -13.59
C TYR A 109 -0.30 -6.71 -13.68
N SER A 110 -0.94 -6.01 -12.74
CA SER A 110 -2.39 -5.81 -12.71
C SER A 110 -2.91 -5.05 -13.94
N ASN A 111 -2.22 -3.98 -14.34
CA ASN A 111 -2.57 -3.18 -15.52
C ASN A 111 -2.42 -3.97 -16.83
N ASN A 112 -1.53 -4.98 -16.85
CA ASN A 112 -1.36 -5.89 -17.97
C ASN A 112 -2.27 -7.14 -17.87
N GLY A 113 -3.28 -7.12 -16.99
CA GLY A 113 -4.28 -8.18 -16.89
C GLY A 113 -3.79 -9.45 -16.20
N MET A 114 -2.68 -9.40 -15.46
CA MET A 114 -2.14 -10.55 -14.73
C MET A 114 -2.56 -10.52 -13.26
N SER A 115 -2.95 -11.67 -12.72
CA SER A 115 -3.18 -11.83 -11.28
C SER A 115 -1.84 -11.95 -10.56
N THR A 116 -1.76 -11.50 -9.32
CA THR A 116 -0.53 -11.60 -8.53
C THR A 116 -0.75 -12.27 -7.18
N ILE A 117 0.25 -13.02 -6.71
CA ILE A 117 0.42 -13.35 -5.29
C ILE A 117 1.69 -12.67 -4.84
N CYS A 118 1.62 -11.80 -3.83
CA CYS A 118 2.78 -11.12 -3.29
C CYS A 118 3.10 -11.66 -1.89
N TYR A 119 4.35 -12.09 -1.67
CA TYR A 119 4.85 -12.53 -0.37
C TYR A 119 6.24 -11.96 -0.07
N ILE A 120 6.44 -11.48 1.15
CA ILE A 120 7.73 -10.97 1.62
C ILE A 120 8.15 -11.79 2.82
N SER A 121 9.14 -12.68 2.63
CA SER A 121 9.67 -13.45 3.76
C SER A 121 10.31 -12.50 4.78
N PRO A 122 9.98 -12.64 6.07
CA PRO A 122 10.66 -11.89 7.10
C PRO A 122 12.17 -12.10 7.12
N MET A 123 12.91 -11.05 7.51
CA MET A 123 14.37 -11.10 7.59
C MET A 123 14.90 -12.16 8.56
N TRP A 124 14.13 -12.46 9.62
CA TRP A 124 14.53 -13.48 10.58
C TRP A 124 14.51 -14.90 9.99
N ASN A 125 13.78 -15.15 8.89
CA ASN A 125 13.81 -16.45 8.21
C ASN A 125 15.18 -16.77 7.59
N TYR A 126 16.05 -15.76 7.41
CA TYR A 126 17.44 -16.01 7.02
C TYR A 126 18.27 -16.68 8.12
N ILE A 127 17.86 -16.51 9.38
CA ILE A 127 18.53 -17.07 10.58
C ILE A 127 17.80 -18.33 11.07
N PHE A 128 16.46 -18.36 10.98
CA PHE A 128 15.61 -19.38 11.60
C PHE A 128 14.80 -20.23 10.64
N ASP A 129 15.14 -20.18 9.35
CA ASP A 129 14.44 -20.86 8.27
C ASP A 129 13.03 -20.31 7.97
N VAL A 130 12.47 -20.66 6.80
CA VAL A 130 11.14 -20.21 6.34
C VAL A 130 10.04 -21.04 7.01
N SER A 131 8.98 -20.36 7.47
CA SER A 131 7.81 -21.03 8.05
C SER A 131 7.10 -21.92 7.02
N LEU A 132 7.03 -23.23 7.29
CA LEU A 132 6.32 -24.19 6.45
C LEU A 132 4.83 -23.87 6.30
N GLU A 133 4.19 -23.32 7.32
CA GLU A 133 2.78 -22.89 7.27
C GLU A 133 2.57 -21.78 6.24
N GLN A 134 3.52 -20.85 6.11
CA GLN A 134 3.47 -19.78 5.12
C GLN A 134 3.72 -20.32 3.71
N ILE A 135 4.63 -21.29 3.56
CA ILE A 135 4.87 -21.99 2.30
C ILE A 135 3.59 -22.71 1.84
N GLU A 136 2.93 -23.44 2.73
CA GLU A 136 1.68 -24.14 2.43
C GLU A 136 0.55 -23.17 2.08
N SER A 137 0.44 -22.03 2.78
CA SER A 137 -0.54 -20.99 2.43
C SER A 137 -0.37 -20.47 1.01
N ILE A 138 0.88 -20.20 0.58
CA ILE A 138 1.18 -19.74 -0.79
C ILE A 138 0.83 -20.84 -1.82
N LEU A 139 1.20 -22.08 -1.54
CA LEU A 139 0.92 -23.22 -2.42
C LEU A 139 -0.59 -23.47 -2.58
N GLU A 140 -1.36 -23.35 -1.50
CA GLU A 140 -2.81 -23.48 -1.55
C GLU A 140 -3.46 -22.33 -2.36
N MET A 141 -2.97 -21.09 -2.25
CA MET A 141 -3.44 -20.01 -3.13
C MET A 141 -3.13 -20.26 -4.61
N MET A 142 -1.93 -20.76 -4.94
CA MET A 142 -1.58 -21.14 -6.30
C MET A 142 -2.48 -22.27 -6.82
N LYS A 143 -2.77 -23.26 -5.97
CA LYS A 143 -3.63 -24.40 -6.29
C LYS A 143 -5.07 -23.97 -6.51
N LEU A 144 -5.63 -23.12 -5.65
CA LEU A 144 -6.97 -22.56 -5.81
C LEU A 144 -7.08 -21.74 -7.10
N TYR A 145 -6.06 -20.96 -7.44
CA TYR A 145 -6.02 -20.24 -8.71
C TYR A 145 -6.07 -21.19 -9.91
N VAL A 146 -5.29 -22.28 -9.89
CA VAL A 146 -5.30 -23.31 -10.94
C VAL A 146 -6.64 -24.05 -10.98
N ILE A 147 -7.26 -24.38 -9.85
CA ILE A 147 -8.55 -25.07 -9.83
C ILE A 147 -9.65 -24.18 -10.42
N ASN A 148 -9.68 -22.90 -10.03
CA ASN A 148 -10.71 -21.97 -10.46
C ASN A 148 -10.62 -21.60 -11.94
N ASN A 149 -9.41 -21.63 -12.52
CA ASN A 149 -9.16 -21.22 -13.91
C ASN A 149 -8.79 -22.39 -14.85
N GLY A 150 -8.34 -23.51 -14.31
CA GLY A 150 -7.82 -24.67 -15.05
C GLY A 150 -8.89 -25.52 -15.72
N SER A 151 -10.14 -25.51 -15.24
CA SER A 151 -11.25 -26.20 -15.92
C SER A 151 -11.75 -25.47 -17.16
N LYS A 152 -11.31 -24.22 -17.41
CA LYS A 152 -11.89 -23.35 -18.47
C LYS A 152 -11.05 -23.26 -19.74
N THR A 153 -9.73 -23.50 -19.73
CA THR A 153 -8.87 -23.35 -20.93
C THR A 153 -7.47 -23.92 -20.72
N THR A 154 -6.82 -24.42 -21.78
CA THR A 154 -5.39 -24.81 -21.88
C THR A 154 -4.38 -23.64 -21.75
N THR A 155 -4.81 -22.48 -21.24
CA THR A 155 -4.05 -21.21 -21.27
C THR A 155 -3.57 -20.72 -19.91
N THR A 156 -3.89 -21.40 -18.80
CA THR A 156 -3.47 -20.99 -17.46
C THR A 156 -1.96 -21.10 -17.30
N LYS A 157 -1.31 -20.02 -16.85
CA LYS A 157 0.15 -19.93 -16.72
C LYS A 157 0.54 -19.29 -15.39
N ILE A 158 1.63 -19.77 -14.80
CA ILE A 158 2.21 -19.25 -13.56
C ILE A 158 3.66 -18.87 -13.83
N PHE A 159 4.03 -17.65 -13.46
CA PHE A 159 5.41 -17.19 -13.44
C PHE A 159 5.82 -16.79 -12.03
N ILE A 160 7.10 -16.95 -11.72
CA ILE A 160 7.68 -16.58 -10.44
C ILE A 160 8.57 -15.37 -10.64
N HIS A 161 8.40 -14.33 -9.82
CA HIS A 161 9.29 -13.19 -9.77
C HIS A 161 9.96 -13.12 -8.41
N SER A 162 11.22 -13.55 -8.36
CA SER A 162 11.99 -13.72 -7.13
C SER A 162 13.03 -12.61 -6.98
N HIS A 163 12.91 -11.80 -5.92
CA HIS A 163 13.85 -10.73 -5.60
C HIS A 163 14.84 -11.13 -4.50
N SER A 164 16.12 -10.88 -4.75
CA SER A 164 17.24 -11.04 -3.81
C SER A 164 17.36 -12.47 -3.21
N ASN A 165 18.25 -12.63 -2.22
CA ASN A 165 18.47 -13.91 -1.52
C ASN A 165 17.19 -14.39 -0.81
N ASN A 166 16.41 -13.45 -0.28
CA ASN A 166 15.22 -13.76 0.52
C ASN A 166 14.10 -14.35 -0.34
N GLY A 167 13.80 -13.77 -1.50
CA GLY A 167 12.82 -14.34 -2.43
C GLY A 167 13.29 -15.69 -2.99
N ALA A 168 14.60 -15.85 -3.21
CA ALA A 168 15.17 -17.09 -3.71
C ALA A 168 15.08 -18.24 -2.69
N LEU A 169 15.28 -17.92 -1.40
CA LEU A 169 15.07 -18.86 -0.30
C LEU A 169 13.61 -19.33 -0.28
N VAL A 170 12.63 -18.43 -0.31
CA VAL A 170 11.21 -18.84 -0.34
C VAL A 170 10.90 -19.73 -1.54
N TRP A 171 11.42 -19.35 -2.72
CA TRP A 171 11.24 -20.13 -3.93
C TRP A 171 11.83 -21.54 -3.84
N SER A 172 12.96 -21.74 -3.13
CA SER A 172 13.52 -23.08 -2.97
C SER A 172 12.58 -24.01 -2.21
N TYR A 173 11.95 -23.52 -1.13
CA TYR A 173 10.97 -24.30 -0.36
C TYR A 173 9.70 -24.58 -1.17
N LEU A 174 9.19 -23.58 -1.91
CA LEU A 174 8.03 -23.76 -2.79
C LEU A 174 8.33 -24.79 -3.88
N SER A 175 9.47 -24.66 -4.57
CA SER A 175 9.89 -25.55 -5.64
C SER A 175 10.07 -26.99 -5.14
N ASP A 176 10.68 -27.18 -3.97
CA ASP A 176 10.84 -28.49 -3.35
C ASP A 176 9.48 -29.16 -3.09
N ARG A 177 8.57 -28.44 -2.43
CA ARG A 177 7.21 -28.93 -2.17
C ARG A 177 6.44 -29.24 -3.44
N ILE A 178 6.51 -28.39 -4.46
CA ILE A 178 5.82 -28.63 -5.75
C ILE A 178 6.36 -29.90 -6.44
N GLN A 179 7.66 -30.19 -6.33
CA GLN A 179 8.27 -31.36 -6.97
C GLN A 179 8.05 -32.65 -6.18
N ASN A 180 8.11 -32.57 -4.86
CA ASN A 180 8.19 -33.74 -3.98
C ASN A 180 6.85 -34.09 -3.32
N ASP A 181 5.96 -33.12 -3.10
CA ASP A 181 4.66 -33.32 -2.46
C ASP A 181 3.56 -33.56 -3.51
N ASN A 182 2.91 -34.73 -3.41
CA ASN A 182 1.84 -35.13 -4.33
C ASN A 182 0.65 -34.15 -4.32
N ASN A 183 0.43 -33.41 -3.23
CA ASN A 183 -0.65 -32.42 -3.14
C ASN A 183 -0.43 -31.21 -4.06
N TYR A 184 0.82 -30.91 -4.40
CA TYR A 184 1.21 -29.70 -5.13
C TYR A 184 1.86 -29.97 -6.49
N LYS A 185 2.17 -31.24 -6.82
CA LYS A 185 2.64 -31.66 -8.15
C LYS A 185 1.74 -31.22 -9.30
N MET A 186 0.43 -31.04 -9.04
CA MET A 186 -0.50 -30.53 -10.04
C MET A 186 -0.18 -29.12 -10.55
N LEU A 187 0.65 -28.35 -9.83
CA LEU A 187 1.11 -27.02 -10.23
C LEU A 187 2.20 -27.07 -11.30
N LEU A 188 2.95 -28.18 -11.40
CA LEU A 188 4.09 -28.32 -12.32
C LEU A 188 3.78 -27.98 -13.78
N PRO A 189 2.66 -28.44 -14.38
CA PRO A 189 2.34 -28.14 -15.78
C PRO A 189 2.05 -26.65 -16.03
N TYR A 190 1.66 -25.92 -14.99
CA TYR A 190 1.31 -24.50 -15.05
C TYR A 190 2.49 -23.58 -14.77
N LEU A 191 3.65 -24.10 -14.36
CA LEU A 191 4.85 -23.28 -14.12
C LEU A 191 5.60 -23.02 -15.44
N ASN A 192 5.55 -21.77 -15.90
CA ASN A 192 6.06 -21.37 -17.21
C ASN A 192 7.40 -20.67 -17.18
N GLY A 193 7.82 -20.08 -16.05
CA GLY A 193 9.13 -19.48 -15.94
C GLY A 193 9.40 -18.80 -14.60
N VAL A 194 10.67 -18.52 -14.34
CA VAL A 194 11.15 -17.83 -13.14
C VAL A 194 12.02 -16.63 -13.54
N ILE A 195 11.76 -15.50 -12.90
CA ILE A 195 12.53 -14.26 -12.96
C ILE A 195 13.33 -14.17 -11.68
N PHE A 196 14.66 -14.04 -11.80
CA PHE A 196 15.52 -13.72 -10.67
C PHE A 196 16.03 -12.30 -10.80
N ASP A 197 15.63 -11.46 -9.86
CA ASP A 197 16.09 -10.08 -9.72
C ASP A 197 17.06 -9.98 -8.54
N SER A 198 18.33 -9.75 -8.85
CA SER A 198 19.34 -9.49 -7.83
C SER A 198 19.53 -10.63 -6.80
N ALA A 199 19.06 -11.83 -7.15
CA ALA A 199 19.06 -13.03 -6.32
C ALA A 199 20.29 -13.92 -6.57
N PRO A 200 20.77 -14.66 -5.56
CA PRO A 200 21.82 -15.65 -5.72
C PRO A 200 21.22 -16.89 -6.38
N TYR A 201 22.05 -17.59 -7.12
CA TYR A 201 21.68 -18.87 -7.72
C TYR A 201 21.23 -19.89 -6.65
N VAL A 202 20.03 -20.44 -6.81
CA VAL A 202 19.56 -21.64 -6.12
C VAL A 202 19.76 -22.82 -7.06
N THR A 203 20.52 -23.84 -6.64
CA THR A 203 20.65 -25.13 -7.33
C THR A 203 19.30 -25.83 -7.44
N GLN A 204 18.54 -25.54 -8.49
CA GLN A 204 17.38 -26.35 -8.85
C GLN A 204 17.82 -27.65 -9.53
N GLN A 205 17.36 -28.78 -9.02
CA GLN A 205 17.44 -30.06 -9.72
C GLN A 205 16.34 -30.14 -10.82
N ARG A 206 16.45 -29.30 -11.88
CA ARG A 206 15.64 -29.24 -13.15
C ARG A 206 14.11 -29.01 -12.97
N LYS A 207 13.25 -28.52 -13.90
CA LYS A 207 13.24 -28.12 -15.33
C LYS A 207 12.34 -26.86 -15.52
N PHE A 208 12.87 -25.63 -15.54
CA PHE A 208 12.05 -24.44 -15.91
C PHE A 208 12.85 -23.43 -16.75
N PRO A 209 12.23 -22.71 -17.70
CA PRO A 209 12.83 -21.53 -18.35
C PRO A 209 13.19 -20.46 -17.31
N VAL A 210 14.41 -19.94 -17.33
CA VAL A 210 14.87 -18.93 -16.38
C VAL A 210 15.26 -17.65 -17.11
N ILE A 211 14.76 -16.50 -16.68
CA ILE A 211 15.19 -15.18 -17.14
C ILE A 211 15.85 -14.50 -15.93
N SER A 212 17.11 -14.08 -16.04
CA SER A 212 17.86 -13.53 -14.90
C SER A 212 18.31 -12.08 -15.12
N SER A 213 17.79 -11.13 -14.35
CA SER A 213 18.36 -9.77 -14.24
C SER A 213 19.27 -9.74 -13.01
N THR A 214 20.58 -9.86 -13.24
CA THR A 214 21.57 -9.95 -12.16
C THR A 214 22.18 -8.59 -11.85
N GLY A 215 21.73 -7.97 -10.76
CA GLY A 215 22.53 -7.01 -10.01
C GLY A 215 22.88 -7.64 -8.67
N GLY A 216 24.14 -8.04 -8.42
CA GLY A 216 24.56 -8.38 -7.05
C GLY A 216 25.58 -9.51 -6.86
N SER A 217 25.86 -10.34 -7.87
CA SER A 217 27.02 -11.25 -7.84
C SER A 217 28.11 -10.75 -8.79
N THR A 218 29.37 -11.06 -8.50
CA THR A 218 30.47 -10.76 -9.43
C THR A 218 30.13 -11.30 -10.81
N LEU A 219 30.52 -10.58 -11.87
CA LEU A 219 30.27 -10.95 -13.28
C LEU A 219 30.61 -12.43 -13.58
N ALA A 220 31.59 -12.98 -12.85
CA ALA A 220 32.00 -14.38 -12.91
C ALA A 220 30.91 -15.38 -12.46
N CYS A 221 30.21 -15.11 -11.35
CA CYS A 221 29.14 -15.99 -10.86
C CYS A 221 27.95 -16.04 -11.82
N THR A 222 27.59 -14.90 -12.40
CA THR A 222 26.51 -14.78 -13.38
C THR A 222 26.83 -15.56 -14.66
N LYS A 223 28.07 -15.41 -15.19
CA LYS A 223 28.53 -16.15 -16.37
C LYS A 223 28.53 -17.66 -16.14
N LYS A 224 29.02 -18.13 -14.98
CA LYS A 224 29.05 -19.56 -14.62
C LYS A 224 27.65 -20.15 -14.52
N TYR A 225 26.70 -19.40 -13.97
CA TYR A 225 25.30 -19.81 -13.91
C TYR A 225 24.67 -19.91 -15.31
N LEU A 226 24.87 -18.89 -16.15
CA LEU A 226 24.34 -18.83 -17.51
C LEU A 226 24.78 -20.06 -18.33
N SER A 227 26.08 -20.37 -18.31
CA SER A 227 26.63 -21.56 -18.96
C SER A 227 25.93 -22.84 -18.46
N SER A 228 25.79 -22.99 -17.14
CA SER A 228 25.16 -24.19 -16.55
C SER A 228 23.68 -24.36 -16.95
N GLN A 229 22.93 -23.28 -17.18
CA GLN A 229 21.53 -23.38 -17.62
C GLN A 229 21.42 -23.69 -19.12
N ILE A 230 22.28 -23.08 -19.94
CA ILE A 230 22.36 -23.37 -21.38
C ILE A 230 22.73 -24.85 -21.58
N ASP A 231 23.68 -25.38 -20.81
CA ASP A 231 24.07 -26.80 -20.83
C ASP A 231 22.89 -27.74 -20.46
N ARG A 232 21.90 -27.24 -19.73
CA ARG A 232 20.67 -27.98 -19.36
C ARG A 232 19.55 -27.82 -20.38
N GLY A 233 19.79 -27.17 -21.53
CA GLY A 233 18.80 -26.89 -22.57
C GLY A 233 17.76 -25.84 -22.16
N ILE A 234 18.08 -25.02 -21.16
CA ILE A 234 17.18 -23.97 -20.64
C ILE A 234 17.51 -22.67 -21.38
N SER A 235 16.49 -22.04 -21.99
CA SER A 235 16.64 -20.71 -22.56
C SER A 235 16.80 -19.70 -21.43
N VAL A 236 17.89 -18.93 -21.47
CA VAL A 236 18.20 -17.90 -20.49
C VAL A 236 18.60 -16.60 -21.16
N SER A 237 17.94 -15.52 -20.78
CA SER A 237 18.34 -14.14 -21.11
C SER A 237 18.80 -13.42 -19.85
N TRP A 238 19.83 -12.58 -19.96
CA TRP A 238 20.31 -11.76 -18.85
C TRP A 238 20.57 -10.31 -19.24
N PHE A 239 20.45 -9.43 -18.25
CA PHE A 239 20.67 -8.00 -18.40
C PHE A 239 21.31 -7.42 -17.13
N LYS A 240 22.21 -6.44 -17.29
CA LYS A 240 22.86 -5.71 -16.20
C LYS A 240 22.93 -4.22 -16.55
N TRP A 241 22.42 -3.37 -15.65
CA TRP A 241 22.60 -1.93 -15.72
C TRP A 241 23.87 -1.51 -14.97
N SER A 242 24.72 -0.71 -15.61
CA SER A 242 26.02 -0.27 -15.07
C SER A 242 25.97 1.04 -14.29
N ASP A 243 24.91 1.82 -14.46
CA ASP A 243 24.73 3.22 -14.05
C ASP A 243 23.80 3.38 -12.83
N SER A 244 23.24 2.29 -12.31
CA SER A 244 22.41 2.29 -11.12
C SER A 244 22.91 1.28 -10.09
N GLY A 245 22.96 1.67 -8.81
CA GLY A 245 23.33 0.78 -7.71
C GLY A 245 22.36 -0.38 -7.49
N HIS A 246 22.81 -1.41 -6.76
CA HIS A 246 22.03 -2.61 -6.43
C HIS A 246 20.63 -2.24 -5.90
N VAL A 247 19.58 -2.88 -6.43
CA VAL A 247 18.15 -2.66 -6.10
C VAL A 247 17.54 -1.35 -6.67
N ASN A 248 18.33 -0.39 -7.18
CA ASN A 248 17.80 0.86 -7.74
C ASN A 248 17.44 0.75 -9.24
N HIS A 249 17.70 -0.39 -9.88
CA HIS A 249 17.46 -0.65 -11.31
C HIS A 249 16.01 -0.39 -11.71
N PHE A 250 15.04 -0.88 -10.94
CA PHE A 250 13.62 -0.68 -11.23
C PHE A 250 13.22 0.80 -11.24
N ARG A 251 13.89 1.63 -10.43
CA ARG A 251 13.60 3.07 -10.34
C ARG A 251 14.24 3.85 -11.48
N VAL A 252 15.46 3.49 -11.88
CA VAL A 252 16.23 4.20 -12.91
C VAL A 252 15.83 3.75 -14.32
N HIS A 253 15.53 2.46 -14.48
CA HIS A 253 15.32 1.81 -15.78
C HIS A 253 13.95 1.17 -15.91
N ALA A 254 12.91 1.84 -15.37
CA ALA A 254 11.55 1.29 -15.28
C ALA A 254 10.99 0.84 -16.64
N SER A 255 11.26 1.59 -17.71
CA SER A 255 10.78 1.28 -19.07
C SER A 255 11.47 0.06 -19.67
N GLU A 256 12.81 0.03 -19.64
CA GLU A 256 13.59 -1.12 -20.14
C GLU A 256 13.31 -2.39 -19.32
N TYR A 257 13.21 -2.24 -18.01
CA TYR A 257 12.83 -3.34 -17.11
C TYR A 257 11.42 -3.84 -17.44
N GLY A 258 10.47 -2.92 -17.63
CA GLY A 258 9.11 -3.21 -18.06
C GLY A 258 9.08 -3.92 -19.42
N GLU A 259 9.94 -3.53 -20.36
CA GLU A 259 10.08 -4.17 -21.68
C GLU A 259 10.62 -5.61 -21.54
N LYS A 260 11.67 -5.83 -20.74
CA LYS A 260 12.20 -7.17 -20.50
C LYS A 260 11.22 -8.06 -19.74
N ALA A 261 10.50 -7.52 -18.76
CA ALA A 261 9.41 -8.22 -18.07
C ALA A 261 8.22 -8.48 -19.02
N SER A 262 7.91 -7.56 -19.93
CA SER A 262 6.87 -7.73 -20.95
C SER A 262 7.27 -8.75 -22.02
N THR A 263 8.57 -8.96 -22.27
CA THR A 263 9.06 -10.01 -23.17
C THR A 263 8.61 -11.40 -22.68
N ILE A 264 8.45 -11.57 -21.36
CA ILE A 264 7.90 -12.76 -20.69
C ILE A 264 6.39 -12.91 -20.96
N ALA A 265 5.68 -11.78 -20.99
CA ALA A 265 4.31 -11.74 -21.46
C ALA A 265 4.22 -12.02 -22.98
N ARG A 266 5.21 -11.61 -23.80
CA ARG A 266 5.28 -11.88 -25.24
C ARG A 266 5.74 -13.30 -25.59
N PHE A 267 6.40 -14.04 -24.69
CA PHE A 267 6.64 -15.49 -24.85
C PHE A 267 5.32 -16.29 -24.99
N GLN A 268 4.16 -15.67 -24.73
CA GLN A 268 2.83 -16.23 -24.95
C GLN A 268 2.52 -16.49 -26.43
N SER A 269 3.04 -15.70 -27.37
CA SER A 269 2.78 -15.87 -28.81
C SER A 269 3.77 -16.81 -29.49
N PHE A 270 5.03 -16.88 -29.04
CA PHE A 270 6.03 -17.76 -29.66
C PHE A 270 5.77 -19.26 -29.42
N ARG A 271 5.14 -19.63 -28.29
CA ARG A 271 4.80 -21.05 -27.99
C ARG A 271 3.53 -21.54 -28.70
N GLN A 272 2.69 -20.65 -29.19
CA GLN A 272 1.56 -21.01 -30.06
C GLN A 272 1.99 -21.24 -31.52
N GLN A 273 3.25 -20.92 -31.85
CA GLN A 273 3.84 -21.14 -33.18
C GLN A 273 5.02 -22.13 -33.17
N CYS A 274 5.15 -22.99 -32.16
CA CYS A 274 5.99 -24.18 -32.29
C CYS A 274 5.13 -25.32 -32.84
N PRO A 275 5.26 -25.68 -34.13
CA PRO A 275 4.77 -26.97 -34.59
C PRO A 275 5.62 -28.04 -33.92
N THR A 276 4.97 -29.13 -33.56
CA THR A 276 5.61 -30.44 -33.40
C THR A 276 6.55 -30.67 -34.59
N THR A 277 7.87 -30.67 -34.36
CA THR A 277 8.79 -31.14 -35.38
C THR A 277 8.78 -32.67 -35.36
N GLU A 278 8.00 -33.27 -36.26
CA GLU A 278 8.58 -34.27 -37.15
C GLU A 278 8.77 -33.63 -38.54
N SER A 279 10.02 -33.73 -39.00
CA SER A 279 10.50 -33.71 -40.39
C SER A 279 10.19 -32.56 -41.35
N SER A 280 11.31 -32.02 -41.84
CA SER A 280 11.61 -31.70 -43.25
C SER A 280 11.17 -30.36 -43.83
N GLY A 281 12.11 -29.76 -44.56
CA GLY A 281 11.82 -28.93 -45.73
C GLY A 281 11.68 -27.44 -45.47
N VAL A 282 12.78 -26.73 -45.64
CA VAL A 282 12.81 -25.27 -45.77
C VAL A 282 11.81 -24.81 -46.85
N ASN A 283 10.98 -23.82 -46.51
CA ASN A 283 10.84 -22.60 -47.31
C ASN A 283 10.22 -21.49 -46.45
N CYS A 284 11.09 -20.59 -46.00
CA CYS A 284 10.69 -19.30 -45.45
C CYS A 284 9.98 -18.52 -46.55
N ILE A 285 8.68 -18.29 -46.37
CA ILE A 285 7.95 -17.26 -47.12
C ILE A 285 8.05 -15.98 -46.27
N PRO A 286 8.69 -14.91 -46.74
CA PRO A 286 8.67 -13.63 -46.06
C PRO A 286 7.33 -12.96 -46.34
N LEU A 287 6.53 -12.73 -45.30
CA LEU A 287 5.33 -11.88 -45.34
C LEU A 287 5.22 -11.21 -43.95
N ASN A 288 5.07 -9.90 -43.81
CA ASN A 288 5.03 -8.81 -44.79
C ASN A 288 5.48 -7.56 -44.04
N SER A 289 6.27 -6.68 -44.68
CA SER A 289 6.62 -5.35 -44.18
C SER A 289 5.41 -4.46 -43.89
N ASP A 290 4.23 -4.85 -44.38
CA ASP A 290 3.01 -4.04 -44.32
C ASP A 290 2.33 -4.04 -42.92
N LEU A 291 2.80 -4.86 -41.97
CA LEU A 291 2.34 -4.82 -40.57
C LEU A 291 3.15 -3.85 -39.70
N LEU A 292 4.29 -3.34 -40.19
CA LEU A 292 4.97 -2.20 -39.58
C LEU A 292 4.30 -0.87 -39.97
N ASP A 293 3.78 -0.75 -41.20
CA ASP A 293 3.16 0.50 -41.67
C ASP A 293 1.77 0.76 -41.03
N TYR A 294 1.08 -0.29 -40.56
CA TYR A 294 -0.15 -0.10 -39.78
C TYR A 294 0.14 0.39 -38.34
N TYR A 295 1.30 0.06 -37.78
CA TYR A 295 1.76 0.58 -36.49
C TYR A 295 2.33 2.00 -36.59
N ASP A 296 2.84 2.40 -37.75
CA ASP A 296 3.21 3.80 -38.02
C ASP A 296 1.99 4.69 -38.29
N SER A 297 0.94 4.18 -38.94
CA SER A 297 -0.27 4.98 -39.22
C SER A 297 -1.14 5.29 -37.98
N GLN A 298 -1.04 4.53 -36.89
CA GLN A 298 -1.62 4.93 -35.59
C GLN A 298 -0.70 5.85 -34.77
N ASN A 299 0.61 5.83 -35.02
CA ASN A 299 1.54 6.83 -34.48
C ASN A 299 1.53 8.15 -35.27
N ILE A 300 0.96 8.19 -36.49
CA ILE A 300 0.82 9.40 -37.31
C ILE A 300 -0.48 10.18 -37.03
N LEU A 301 -1.41 9.64 -36.24
CA LEU A 301 -2.56 10.38 -35.71
C LEU A 301 -2.39 10.91 -34.27
N GLU A 302 -1.29 10.58 -33.60
CA GLU A 302 -0.83 11.26 -32.37
C GLU A 302 0.43 12.11 -32.59
N SER A 303 0.93 12.21 -33.82
CA SER A 303 2.09 13.04 -34.17
C SER A 303 1.81 14.08 -35.26
N ARG A 304 0.68 14.80 -35.17
CA ARG A 304 0.63 16.20 -35.65
C ARG A 304 -0.52 17.04 -35.11
N SER A 305 -0.44 17.30 -33.81
CA SER A 305 -0.65 18.61 -33.18
C SER A 305 -0.40 18.43 -31.67
N ASP A 306 0.49 19.10 -30.96
CA ASP A 306 1.64 19.95 -31.23
C ASP A 306 2.33 20.00 -29.84
N GLU A 307 3.63 19.71 -29.75
CA GLU A 307 4.65 20.30 -28.83
C GLU A 307 4.37 20.67 -27.33
N THR A 308 3.24 20.37 -26.68
CA THR A 308 2.92 21.00 -25.37
C THR A 308 3.00 20.14 -24.10
N LEU A 309 3.22 18.82 -24.17
CA LEU A 309 3.20 17.96 -22.95
C LEU A 309 4.57 17.70 -22.30
N SER A 310 5.57 18.52 -22.61
CA SER A 310 6.86 18.56 -21.91
C SER A 310 6.90 19.58 -20.75
N ASN A 311 5.77 20.22 -20.41
CA ASN A 311 5.74 21.42 -19.55
C ASN A 311 4.78 21.37 -18.33
N VAL A 312 4.16 20.24 -17.98
CA VAL A 312 3.27 20.19 -16.80
C VAL A 312 4.11 20.03 -15.53
N SER A 313 4.07 21.05 -14.66
CA SER A 313 4.81 21.02 -13.37
C SER A 313 4.29 19.89 -12.48
N HIS A 314 5.18 19.04 -11.97
CA HIS A 314 4.84 18.07 -10.92
C HIS A 314 4.91 18.71 -9.53
N VAL A 315 3.98 18.28 -8.69
CA VAL A 315 3.78 18.73 -7.33
C VAL A 315 3.66 17.53 -6.41
N ALA A 316 4.56 17.46 -5.43
CA ALA A 316 4.52 16.44 -4.39
C ALA A 316 3.86 17.01 -3.11
N LEU A 317 2.84 16.31 -2.60
CA LEU A 317 2.19 16.63 -1.33
C LEU A 317 2.48 15.55 -0.29
N PHE A 318 3.14 15.92 0.81
CA PHE A 318 3.28 15.07 1.98
C PHE A 318 2.11 15.30 2.93
N VAL A 319 1.42 14.24 3.31
CA VAL A 319 0.32 14.25 4.29
C VAL A 319 0.63 13.29 5.44
N LYS A 320 0.01 13.49 6.60
CA LYS A 320 0.12 12.50 7.69
C LYS A 320 -0.51 11.18 7.23
N ARG A 321 0.06 10.03 7.56
CA ARG A 321 -0.49 8.73 7.18
C ARG A 321 -1.71 8.35 8.03
N SER A 322 -2.70 7.69 7.43
CA SER A 322 -3.79 7.00 8.15
C SER A 322 -3.24 5.99 9.18
N GLU A 323 -3.94 5.82 10.30
CA GLU A 323 -3.64 4.73 11.26
C GLU A 323 -4.43 3.45 10.95
N ILE A 324 -5.43 3.51 10.07
CA ILE A 324 -6.30 2.40 9.69
C ILE A 324 -5.78 1.66 8.45
N ASP A 325 -5.60 2.36 7.32
CA ASP A 325 -5.27 1.74 6.03
C ASP A 325 -3.85 2.09 5.54
N PHE A 326 -3.13 2.90 6.32
CA PHE A 326 -1.79 3.39 6.01
C PHE A 326 -1.68 4.21 4.70
N SER A 327 -2.80 4.71 4.17
CA SER A 327 -2.86 5.51 2.95
C SER A 327 -2.74 7.02 3.23
N HIS A 328 -2.95 7.84 2.19
CA HIS A 328 -3.00 9.29 2.25
C HIS A 328 -4.30 9.84 2.87
N ARG A 329 -5.31 8.99 3.07
CA ARG A 329 -6.63 9.33 3.61
C ARG A 329 -6.55 9.63 5.11
N THR A 330 -6.12 10.83 5.43
CA THR A 330 -5.67 11.20 6.78
C THR A 330 -6.70 12.00 7.55
N PRO A 331 -6.86 11.77 8.87
CA PRO A 331 -7.77 12.55 9.70
C PRO A 331 -7.16 13.92 10.08
N CYS A 332 -6.29 14.48 9.26
CA CYS A 332 -5.74 15.82 9.45
C CYS A 332 -6.47 16.79 8.51
N PRO A 333 -7.40 17.64 8.98
CA PRO A 333 -8.22 18.47 8.11
C PRO A 333 -7.43 19.40 7.19
N ILE A 334 -6.30 19.93 7.67
CA ILE A 334 -5.41 20.78 6.87
C ILE A 334 -4.67 19.99 5.79
N CYS A 335 -4.32 18.72 6.04
CA CYS A 335 -3.77 17.86 4.98
C CYS A 335 -4.84 17.53 3.94
N GLN A 336 -6.08 17.28 4.38
CA GLN A 336 -7.20 17.04 3.48
C GLN A 336 -7.50 18.29 2.62
N LYS A 337 -7.48 19.49 3.20
CA LYS A 337 -7.60 20.78 2.47
C LYS A 337 -6.63 20.82 1.30
N TRP A 338 -5.34 20.64 1.58
CA TRP A 338 -4.30 20.75 0.56
C TRP A 338 -4.32 19.63 -0.46
N PHE A 339 -4.74 18.42 -0.07
CA PHE A 339 -5.03 17.35 -1.03
C PHE A 339 -6.14 17.78 -1.98
N MET A 340 -7.28 18.27 -1.46
CA MET A 340 -8.42 18.66 -2.29
C MET A 340 -8.05 19.78 -3.27
N VAL A 341 -7.35 20.81 -2.80
CA VAL A 341 -6.87 21.92 -3.64
C VAL A 341 -6.01 21.40 -4.80
N LEU A 342 -4.98 20.61 -4.50
CA LEU A 342 -4.05 20.12 -5.53
C LEU A 342 -4.72 19.08 -6.44
N PHE A 343 -5.69 18.31 -5.93
CA PHE A 343 -6.46 17.37 -6.72
C PHE A 343 -7.32 18.11 -7.76
N LEU A 344 -8.05 19.16 -7.35
CA LEU A 344 -8.85 20.00 -8.26
C LEU A 344 -7.98 20.66 -9.33
N LYS A 345 -6.79 21.13 -8.94
CA LYS A 345 -5.79 21.63 -9.89
C LYS A 345 -5.32 20.55 -10.86
N SER A 346 -5.07 19.33 -10.38
CA SER A 346 -4.61 18.23 -11.24
C SER A 346 -5.67 17.73 -12.22
N SER A 347 -6.96 17.84 -11.88
CA SER A 347 -8.04 17.26 -12.70
C SER A 347 -8.20 17.92 -14.07
N ASP A 348 -7.79 19.19 -14.20
CA ASP A 348 -7.80 19.91 -15.48
C ASP A 348 -6.42 19.89 -16.19
N LYS A 349 -5.55 18.94 -15.79
CA LYS A 349 -4.17 18.77 -16.30
C LYS A 349 -3.26 19.98 -16.08
N GLU A 350 -3.62 20.85 -15.13
CA GLU A 350 -2.84 22.04 -14.77
C GLU A 350 -1.52 21.68 -14.08
N LEU A 351 -1.50 20.58 -13.32
CA LEU A 351 -0.33 20.04 -12.64
C LEU A 351 -0.40 18.51 -12.53
N ALA A 352 0.75 17.87 -12.32
CA ALA A 352 0.84 16.45 -11.98
C ALA A 352 1.02 16.26 -10.46
N LEU A 353 0.02 15.69 -9.79
CA LEU A 353 0.04 15.53 -8.33
C LEU A 353 0.56 14.14 -7.91
N THR A 354 1.53 14.10 -6.99
CA THR A 354 1.87 12.87 -6.23
C THR A 354 1.71 13.09 -4.74
N VAL A 355 1.04 12.16 -4.06
CA VAL A 355 0.75 12.27 -2.62
C VAL A 355 1.51 11.22 -1.81
N TYR A 356 2.26 11.66 -0.82
CA TYR A 356 3.06 10.83 0.07
C TYR A 356 2.48 10.79 1.48
N ALA A 357 2.15 9.59 1.95
CA ALA A 357 1.63 9.38 3.30
C ALA A 357 2.76 9.14 4.31
N VAL A 358 2.99 10.10 5.20
CA VAL A 358 4.11 10.11 6.15
C VAL A 358 3.74 9.46 7.47
N ASN A 359 4.46 8.41 7.85
CA ASN A 359 4.39 7.84 9.19
C ASN A 359 5.11 8.75 10.20
N MET A 360 4.38 9.56 10.95
CA MET A 360 4.98 10.49 11.93
C MET A 360 5.77 9.80 13.06
N LYS A 361 5.56 8.50 13.31
CA LYS A 361 6.34 7.73 14.31
C LYS A 361 7.70 7.29 13.77
N ASN A 362 7.83 7.16 12.46
CA ASN A 362 9.08 6.81 11.79
C ASN A 362 9.09 7.44 10.38
N PRO A 363 9.31 8.77 10.29
CA PRO A 363 9.27 9.48 9.02
C PRO A 363 10.44 9.06 8.12
N GLU A 364 10.21 9.02 6.81
CA GLU A 364 11.22 8.76 5.78
C GLU A 364 12.25 9.89 5.70
N GLN A 365 13.48 9.60 5.25
CA GLN A 365 14.58 10.58 5.24
C GLN A 365 14.29 11.79 4.34
N GLU A 366 13.64 11.58 3.20
CA GLU A 366 13.21 12.63 2.27
C GLU A 366 12.21 13.61 2.92
N PHE A 367 11.34 13.12 3.80
CA PHE A 367 10.48 13.99 4.59
C PHE A 367 11.24 14.65 5.74
N ARG A 368 12.21 13.96 6.37
CA ARG A 368 13.00 14.53 7.48
C ARG A 368 13.77 15.78 7.08
N SER A 369 14.23 15.87 5.83
CA SER A 369 14.91 17.07 5.29
C SER A 369 13.98 18.27 5.12
N CYS A 370 12.65 18.09 5.18
CA CYS A 370 11.70 19.21 5.10
C CYS A 370 11.58 19.98 6.42
N HIS A 371 12.12 19.46 7.54
CA HIS A 371 12.13 20.10 8.86
C HIS A 371 10.77 20.64 9.35
N SER A 372 9.65 20.08 8.88
CA SER A 372 8.29 20.49 9.23
C SER A 372 7.36 19.30 9.43
N ASN A 373 6.15 19.55 9.95
CA ASN A 373 5.08 18.56 10.03
C ASN A 373 4.18 18.66 8.79
N PRO A 374 3.57 17.56 8.31
CA PRO A 374 2.66 17.65 7.18
C PRO A 374 1.45 18.54 7.51
N PRO A 375 0.91 19.28 6.52
CA PRO A 375 1.20 19.14 5.09
C PRO A 375 2.47 19.87 4.63
N VAL A 376 3.19 19.27 3.69
CA VAL A 376 4.35 19.88 3.02
C VAL A 376 4.16 19.72 1.51
N VAL A 377 4.36 20.79 0.75
CA VAL A 377 4.27 20.79 -0.72
C VAL A 377 5.65 21.02 -1.31
N ILE A 378 6.05 20.23 -2.29
CA ILE A 378 7.31 20.40 -3.03
C ILE A 378 6.99 20.61 -4.52
N LEU A 379 7.58 21.64 -5.11
CA LEU A 379 7.44 21.98 -6.54
C LEU A 379 8.70 21.55 -7.33
N ASP A 380 8.52 21.20 -8.59
CA ASP A 380 9.54 20.60 -9.48
C ASP A 380 10.75 21.47 -9.85
N ASP A 381 10.63 22.79 -9.77
CA ASP A 381 11.61 23.73 -10.32
C ASP A 381 12.83 24.01 -9.42
N GLN A 382 13.26 22.99 -8.66
CA GLN A 382 14.41 23.00 -7.72
C GLN A 382 14.06 23.38 -6.26
N GLN A 383 13.70 22.38 -5.45
CA GLN A 383 13.73 22.43 -3.97
C GLN A 383 12.80 23.43 -3.25
N THR A 384 11.77 23.98 -3.90
CA THR A 384 10.79 24.82 -3.20
C THR A 384 9.93 23.96 -2.27
N VAL A 385 10.27 23.96 -0.98
CA VAL A 385 9.56 23.24 0.09
C VAL A 385 8.65 24.22 0.83
N LEU A 386 7.36 24.11 0.58
CA LEU A 386 6.33 24.95 1.19
C LEU A 386 5.73 24.23 2.39
N THR A 387 5.78 24.87 3.55
CA THR A 387 5.35 24.26 4.82
C THR A 387 4.29 25.08 5.56
N ASP A 388 4.16 26.37 5.27
CA ASP A 388 3.10 27.22 5.79
C ASP A 388 1.91 27.27 4.83
N SER A 389 0.69 27.34 5.37
CA SER A 389 -0.51 27.34 4.52
C SER A 389 -0.68 28.61 3.71
N LYS A 390 -0.25 29.78 4.19
CA LYS A 390 -0.34 31.01 3.40
C LYS A 390 0.66 30.99 2.26
N GLU A 391 1.86 30.48 2.51
CA GLU A 391 2.88 30.28 1.47
C GLU A 391 2.40 29.30 0.40
N ILE A 392 1.85 28.15 0.80
CA ILE A 392 1.27 27.19 -0.15
C ILE A 392 0.14 27.86 -0.97
N GLU A 393 -0.74 28.63 -0.34
CA GLU A 393 -1.84 29.30 -1.04
C GLU A 393 -1.33 30.31 -2.07
N CYS A 394 -0.39 31.17 -1.67
CA CYS A 394 0.22 32.18 -2.53
C CYS A 394 0.92 31.54 -3.74
N GLU A 395 1.78 30.55 -3.51
CA GLU A 395 2.55 29.90 -4.58
C GLU A 395 1.66 29.10 -5.53
N ILE A 396 0.72 28.32 -5.00
CA ILE A 396 -0.21 27.56 -5.84
C ILE A 396 -1.11 28.49 -6.66
N THR A 397 -1.59 29.59 -6.08
CA THR A 397 -2.41 30.58 -6.81
C THR A 397 -1.61 31.30 -7.89
N ALA A 398 -0.36 31.67 -7.60
CA ALA A 398 0.50 32.39 -8.53
C ALA A 398 0.92 31.50 -9.72
N ARG A 399 1.28 30.25 -9.44
CA ARG A 399 1.84 29.32 -10.43
C ARG A 399 0.79 28.59 -11.25
N PHE A 400 -0.35 28.29 -10.65
CA PHE A 400 -1.43 27.55 -11.26
C PHE A 400 -2.67 28.45 -11.30
N GLN A 401 -2.96 29.04 -12.48
CA GLN A 401 -4.03 30.02 -12.67
C GLN A 401 -5.25 29.50 -13.47
N GLN A 402 -5.21 28.29 -14.05
CA GLN A 402 -6.30 27.75 -14.87
C GLN A 402 -7.56 27.49 -14.04
N VAL A 403 -7.46 26.71 -12.96
CA VAL A 403 -8.60 26.46 -12.06
C VAL A 403 -8.66 27.53 -10.98
N ASN A 404 -9.56 28.50 -11.08
CA ASN A 404 -9.65 29.54 -10.04
C ASN A 404 -10.33 29.00 -8.77
N LEU A 405 -9.54 28.81 -7.70
CA LEU A 405 -10.03 28.37 -6.40
C LEU A 405 -10.22 29.53 -5.39
N LYS A 406 -10.08 30.78 -5.82
CA LYS A 406 -10.17 31.94 -4.93
C LYS A 406 -11.53 32.02 -4.24
N SER A 407 -11.52 32.27 -2.94
CA SER A 407 -12.73 32.50 -2.15
C SER A 407 -12.99 34.00 -2.00
N ASP A 408 -14.24 34.38 -1.82
CA ASP A 408 -14.55 35.73 -1.35
C ASP A 408 -14.46 35.82 0.18
N LYS A 409 -14.27 37.05 0.68
CA LYS A 409 -14.06 37.31 2.11
C LYS A 409 -15.26 36.93 2.97
N GLU A 410 -16.47 36.94 2.41
CA GLU A 410 -17.68 36.61 3.15
C GLU A 410 -17.79 35.10 3.38
N ALA A 411 -17.45 34.29 2.37
CA ALA A 411 -17.32 32.85 2.51
C ALA A 411 -16.25 32.46 3.54
N GLU A 412 -15.07 33.08 3.46
CA GLU A 412 -13.98 32.87 4.43
C GLU A 412 -14.41 33.23 5.86
N TYR A 413 -15.09 34.37 6.03
CA TYR A 413 -15.60 34.81 7.33
C TYR A 413 -16.66 33.86 7.91
N ALA A 414 -17.58 33.36 7.07
CA ALA A 414 -18.65 32.47 7.50
C ALA A 414 -18.15 31.13 8.04
N VAL A 415 -16.96 30.67 7.62
CA VAL A 415 -16.41 29.36 8.00
C VAL A 415 -15.29 29.43 9.04
N ALA A 416 -14.70 30.61 9.27
CA ALA A 416 -13.48 30.80 10.06
C ALA A 416 -13.56 30.19 11.48
N ASP A 417 -14.68 30.39 12.17
CA ASP A 417 -14.79 30.06 13.59
C ASP A 417 -15.34 28.64 13.87
N ILE A 418 -15.98 28.00 12.89
CA ILE A 418 -16.74 26.74 13.07
C ILE A 418 -15.90 25.68 13.78
N TYR A 419 -14.66 25.45 13.32
CA TYR A 419 -13.84 24.36 13.85
C TYR A 419 -13.24 24.67 15.22
N ILE A 420 -12.94 25.94 15.51
CA ILE A 420 -12.49 26.36 16.85
C ILE A 420 -13.63 26.20 17.85
N LYS A 421 -14.86 26.61 17.49
CA LYS A 421 -16.05 26.38 18.33
C LYS A 421 -16.30 24.89 18.54
N PHE A 422 -16.13 24.06 17.51
CA PHE A 422 -16.25 22.61 17.63
C PHE A 422 -15.24 22.02 18.61
N HIS A 423 -13.95 22.40 18.54
CA HIS A 423 -12.96 21.94 19.52
C HIS A 423 -13.27 22.40 20.93
N ALA A 424 -13.74 23.64 21.10
CA ALA A 424 -14.16 24.15 22.40
C ALA A 424 -15.37 23.39 22.95
N TYR A 425 -16.32 23.00 22.09
CA TYR A 425 -17.46 22.16 22.45
C TYR A 425 -17.04 20.74 22.83
N LEU A 426 -16.21 20.10 22.00
CA LEU A 426 -15.69 18.76 22.24
C LEU A 426 -14.98 18.65 23.59
N LYS A 427 -14.24 19.67 24.00
CA LYS A 427 -13.49 19.71 25.27
C LYS A 427 -14.28 20.32 26.45
N ALA A 428 -15.51 20.75 26.24
CA ALA A 428 -16.30 21.40 27.28
C ALA A 428 -16.56 20.47 28.47
N ASP A 429 -16.53 21.04 29.67
CA ASP A 429 -17.05 20.40 30.86
C ASP A 429 -18.58 20.46 30.89
N GLN A 430 -19.21 19.76 31.84
CA GLN A 430 -20.67 19.68 31.92
C GLN A 430 -21.34 21.05 32.11
N LYS A 431 -20.66 22.00 32.77
CA LYS A 431 -21.18 23.34 33.03
C LYS A 431 -21.22 24.19 31.77
N LEU A 432 -20.22 24.09 30.91
CA LEU A 432 -20.11 24.89 29.68
C LEU A 432 -20.67 24.19 28.43
N LEU A 433 -20.99 22.88 28.52
CA LEU A 433 -21.39 22.07 27.37
C LEU A 433 -22.50 22.71 26.54
N MET A 434 -23.63 23.05 27.17
CA MET A 434 -24.77 23.67 26.47
C MET A 434 -24.41 25.02 25.82
N ALA A 435 -23.59 25.84 26.49
CA ALA A 435 -23.18 27.14 25.95
C ALA A 435 -22.25 26.97 24.74
N ARG A 436 -21.31 26.01 24.78
CA ARG A 436 -20.40 25.72 23.67
C ARG A 436 -21.12 25.06 22.49
N GLU A 437 -22.10 24.20 22.76
CA GLU A 437 -22.97 23.61 21.73
C GLU A 437 -23.75 24.69 21.00
N ARG A 438 -24.43 25.59 21.73
CA ARG A 438 -25.13 26.73 21.15
C ARG A 438 -24.19 27.58 20.30
N SER A 439 -22.97 27.85 20.79
CA SER A 439 -21.98 28.62 20.03
C SER A 439 -21.58 27.93 18.72
N LEU A 440 -21.40 26.61 18.70
CA LEU A 440 -21.14 25.85 17.46
C LEU A 440 -22.34 25.91 16.51
N THR A 441 -23.55 25.67 17.04
CA THR A 441 -24.79 25.69 16.26
C THR A 441 -25.07 27.06 15.64
N VAL A 442 -24.71 28.16 16.32
CA VAL A 442 -24.79 29.52 15.77
C VAL A 442 -23.86 29.68 14.55
N GLU A 443 -22.60 29.22 14.62
CA GLU A 443 -21.70 29.31 13.46
C GLU A 443 -22.18 28.43 12.29
N LEU A 444 -22.67 27.22 12.56
CA LEU A 444 -23.27 26.37 11.53
C LEU A 444 -24.53 27.00 10.91
N LYS A 445 -25.34 27.71 11.71
CA LYS A 445 -26.50 28.44 11.20
C LYS A 445 -26.10 29.61 10.30
N LYS A 446 -25.03 30.35 10.64
CA LYS A 446 -24.50 31.40 9.75
C LYS A 446 -24.12 30.83 8.39
N LEU A 447 -23.46 29.66 8.36
CA LEU A 447 -23.12 28.96 7.13
C LEU A 447 -24.37 28.52 6.34
N ASP A 448 -25.37 27.93 7.00
CA ASP A 448 -26.65 27.56 6.37
C ASP A 448 -27.36 28.78 5.74
N LEU A 449 -27.39 29.92 6.43
CA LEU A 449 -27.97 31.16 5.93
C LEU A 449 -27.18 31.74 4.74
N LEU A 450 -25.85 31.64 4.75
CA LEU A 450 -25.01 32.04 3.61
C LEU A 450 -25.36 31.20 2.37
N LEU A 451 -25.41 29.88 2.52
CA LEU A 451 -25.75 28.93 1.44
C LEU A 451 -27.17 29.15 0.93
N GLN A 452 -28.13 29.40 1.84
CA GLN A 452 -29.50 29.74 1.48
C GLN A 452 -29.57 31.00 0.61
N ARG A 453 -28.89 32.06 1.05
CA ARG A 453 -28.93 33.35 0.36
C ARG A 453 -28.24 33.31 -0.99
N ARG A 454 -27.15 32.54 -1.13
CA ARG A 454 -26.42 32.39 -2.40
C ARG A 454 -27.12 31.43 -3.37
N ASN A 455 -27.77 30.40 -2.84
CA ASN A 455 -28.45 29.36 -3.62
C ASN A 455 -27.55 28.72 -4.70
N THR A 456 -26.30 28.42 -4.32
CA THR A 456 -25.26 27.83 -5.16
C THR A 456 -24.86 26.45 -4.65
N LYS A 457 -24.18 25.65 -5.48
CA LYS A 457 -23.74 24.30 -5.08
C LYS A 457 -22.75 24.32 -3.91
N PHE A 458 -21.82 25.26 -3.93
CA PHE A 458 -20.74 25.46 -2.95
C PHE A 458 -20.75 26.90 -2.41
N LEU A 459 -19.79 27.25 -1.55
CA LEU A 459 -19.78 28.52 -0.82
C LEU A 459 -19.79 29.73 -1.75
N CYS A 460 -18.95 29.76 -2.79
CA CYS A 460 -18.77 30.92 -3.67
C CYS A 460 -19.48 30.78 -5.03
N GLY A 461 -20.08 29.64 -5.34
CA GLY A 461 -20.63 29.34 -6.65
C GLY A 461 -20.83 27.84 -6.87
N ASP A 462 -20.87 27.42 -8.13
CA ASP A 462 -21.09 26.01 -8.48
C ASP A 462 -19.79 25.19 -8.58
N GLN A 463 -18.64 25.83 -8.38
CA GLN A 463 -17.32 25.23 -8.30
C GLN A 463 -16.73 25.39 -6.89
N MET A 464 -15.89 24.43 -6.47
CA MET A 464 -15.23 24.50 -5.16
C MET A 464 -14.13 25.56 -5.14
N THR A 465 -13.94 26.17 -3.97
CA THR A 465 -12.91 27.17 -3.67
C THR A 465 -12.04 26.74 -2.48
N TYR A 466 -11.03 27.55 -2.12
CA TYR A 466 -10.19 27.34 -0.94
C TYR A 466 -11.01 27.23 0.36
N ALA A 467 -12.07 28.04 0.50
CA ALA A 467 -12.97 28.01 1.65
C ALA A 467 -13.73 26.68 1.71
N ASP A 468 -14.18 26.15 0.58
CA ASP A 468 -14.86 24.86 0.52
C ASP A 468 -13.91 23.72 0.92
N CYS A 469 -12.71 23.70 0.34
CA CYS A 469 -11.65 22.73 0.66
C CYS A 469 -11.22 22.79 2.13
N ASP A 470 -11.33 23.95 2.77
CA ASP A 470 -11.04 24.13 4.18
C ASP A 470 -12.18 23.64 5.09
N ILE A 471 -13.44 24.01 4.78
CA ILE A 471 -14.57 23.72 5.66
C ILE A 471 -15.12 22.30 5.50
N SER A 472 -15.09 21.70 4.30
CA SER A 472 -15.68 20.37 4.09
C SER A 472 -15.03 19.26 4.93
N PRO A 473 -13.67 19.18 5.07
CA PRO A 473 -13.04 18.25 6.00
C PRO A 473 -13.51 18.46 7.45
N LYS A 474 -13.60 19.73 7.88
CA LYS A 474 -13.98 20.10 9.25
C LYS A 474 -15.43 19.74 9.56
N LEU A 475 -16.35 19.90 8.61
CA LEU A 475 -17.74 19.48 8.75
C LEU A 475 -17.87 17.95 8.86
N GLN A 476 -17.10 17.19 8.07
CA GLN A 476 -17.06 15.73 8.22
C GLN A 476 -16.58 15.31 9.62
N HIS A 477 -15.54 15.97 10.12
CA HIS A 477 -15.07 15.77 11.48
C HIS A 477 -16.15 16.09 12.53
N ILE A 478 -16.91 17.17 12.35
CA ILE A 478 -18.04 17.54 13.22
C ILE A 478 -19.09 16.43 13.24
N ARG A 479 -19.45 15.88 12.07
CA ARG A 479 -20.43 14.80 11.97
C ARG A 479 -19.99 13.54 12.71
N ILE A 480 -18.77 13.07 12.45
CA ILE A 480 -18.30 11.78 13.00
C ILE A 480 -17.93 11.93 14.47
N ALA A 481 -17.04 12.87 14.80
CA ALA A 481 -16.58 13.02 16.18
C ALA A 481 -17.65 13.66 17.08
N GLY A 482 -18.50 14.55 16.58
CA GLY A 482 -19.63 15.09 17.33
C GLY A 482 -20.61 13.99 17.74
N GLN A 483 -20.98 13.11 16.81
CA GLN A 483 -21.86 11.98 17.10
C GLN A 483 -21.24 11.03 18.12
N ILE A 484 -19.97 10.64 17.94
CA ILE A 484 -19.33 9.62 18.77
C ILE A 484 -19.02 10.12 20.19
N TYR A 485 -18.53 11.36 20.35
CA TYR A 485 -18.07 11.84 21.65
C TYR A 485 -19.14 12.60 22.43
N ARG A 486 -20.08 13.25 21.74
CA ARG A 486 -21.08 14.14 22.36
C ARG A 486 -22.53 13.84 21.96
N ASN A 487 -22.78 12.81 21.14
CA ASN A 487 -24.10 12.55 20.54
C ASN A 487 -24.69 13.77 19.83
N TYR A 488 -23.80 14.59 19.25
CA TYR A 488 -24.16 15.79 18.52
C TYR A 488 -24.43 15.46 17.05
N SER A 489 -25.54 16.00 16.53
CA SER A 489 -25.85 15.97 15.10
C SER A 489 -26.11 17.40 14.60
N ILE A 490 -25.72 17.66 13.35
CA ILE A 490 -26.07 18.93 12.70
C ILE A 490 -27.60 18.98 12.58
N PRO A 491 -28.27 20.06 13.06
CA PRO A 491 -29.72 20.17 12.99
C PRO A 491 -30.27 19.92 11.59
N THR A 492 -31.34 19.12 11.48
CA THR A 492 -31.96 18.76 10.19
C THR A 492 -32.59 19.97 9.49
N ASP A 493 -32.96 21.00 10.25
CA ASP A 493 -33.52 22.24 9.70
C ASP A 493 -32.49 23.10 8.96
N PHE A 494 -31.20 22.76 9.02
CA PHE A 494 -30.14 23.41 8.26
C PHE A 494 -30.07 22.82 6.85
N LYS A 495 -31.17 22.96 6.11
CA LYS A 495 -31.41 22.28 4.82
C LYS A 495 -30.34 22.59 3.78
N HIS A 496 -29.85 23.83 3.73
CA HIS A 496 -28.87 24.26 2.74
C HIS A 496 -27.48 23.74 3.09
N LEU A 497 -27.15 23.66 4.39
CA LEU A 497 -25.93 22.99 4.84
C LEU A 497 -25.94 21.49 4.53
N TRP A 498 -27.07 20.80 4.72
CA TRP A 498 -27.20 19.40 4.35
C TRP A 498 -27.11 19.18 2.84
N GLN A 499 -27.71 20.08 2.04
CA GLN A 499 -27.56 20.07 0.59
C GLN A 499 -26.11 20.32 0.15
N TYR A 500 -25.41 21.25 0.80
CA TYR A 500 -23.97 21.47 0.59
C TYR A 500 -23.15 20.21 0.89
N LEU A 501 -23.41 19.53 2.02
CA LEU A 501 -22.73 18.28 2.35
C LEU A 501 -23.00 17.18 1.31
N LYS A 502 -24.23 17.11 0.78
CA LYS A 502 -24.56 16.18 -0.32
C LYS A 502 -23.67 16.45 -1.53
N ASN A 503 -23.57 17.72 -1.95
CA ASN A 503 -22.74 18.14 -3.08
C ASN A 503 -21.24 17.84 -2.84
N VAL A 504 -20.76 18.04 -1.61
CA VAL A 504 -19.39 17.70 -1.19
C VAL A 504 -19.15 16.18 -1.31
N TYR A 505 -20.08 15.35 -0.84
CA TYR A 505 -19.94 13.88 -0.94
C TYR A 505 -20.05 13.34 -2.36
N GLU A 506 -20.54 14.13 -3.31
CA GLU A 506 -20.52 13.79 -4.74
C GLU A 506 -19.21 14.24 -5.42
N THR A 507 -18.37 15.03 -4.74
CA THR A 507 -17.13 15.58 -5.32
C THR A 507 -15.96 14.61 -5.17
N GLN A 508 -15.28 14.29 -6.28
CA GLN A 508 -14.18 13.32 -6.30
C GLN A 508 -12.99 13.75 -5.43
N ALA A 509 -12.61 15.04 -5.46
CA ALA A 509 -11.53 15.56 -4.61
C ALA A 509 -11.78 15.28 -3.11
N PHE A 510 -13.04 15.42 -2.65
CA PHE A 510 -13.41 15.08 -1.29
C PHE A 510 -13.39 13.56 -1.06
N ARG A 511 -13.98 12.78 -1.97
CA ARG A 511 -14.03 11.31 -1.85
C ARG A 511 -12.65 10.66 -1.82
N GLU A 512 -11.70 11.14 -2.61
CA GLU A 512 -10.34 10.59 -2.64
C GLU A 512 -9.54 10.98 -1.41
N SER A 513 -9.74 12.20 -0.89
CA SER A 513 -9.00 12.71 0.26
C SER A 513 -9.57 12.29 1.62
N CYS A 514 -10.86 11.94 1.69
CA CYS A 514 -11.55 11.73 2.96
C CYS A 514 -11.01 10.50 3.72
N PRO A 515 -10.64 10.66 5.01
CA PRO A 515 -10.31 9.55 5.89
C PRO A 515 -11.54 8.68 6.15
N TYR A 516 -11.29 7.44 6.57
CA TYR A 516 -12.33 6.59 7.12
C TYR A 516 -12.85 7.15 8.45
N ASP A 517 -14.09 6.83 8.79
CA ASP A 517 -14.73 7.29 10.04
C ASP A 517 -13.88 6.89 11.26
N GLN A 518 -13.28 5.69 11.22
CA GLN A 518 -12.42 5.15 12.26
C GLN A 518 -11.12 5.96 12.45
N ASP A 519 -10.54 6.50 11.37
CA ASP A 519 -9.38 7.40 11.45
C ASP A 519 -9.75 8.71 12.14
N ILE A 520 -10.93 9.28 11.81
CA ILE A 520 -11.43 10.49 12.47
C ILE A 520 -11.64 10.22 13.96
N ILE A 521 -12.26 9.09 14.32
CA ILE A 521 -12.47 8.71 15.71
C ILE A 521 -11.14 8.62 16.46
N LEU A 522 -10.16 7.87 15.94
CA LEU A 522 -8.83 7.74 16.55
C LEU A 522 -8.11 9.08 16.70
N HIS A 523 -8.28 9.98 15.72
CA HIS A 523 -7.68 11.32 15.76
C HIS A 523 -8.14 12.16 16.95
N TYR A 524 -9.39 12.00 17.39
CA TYR A 524 -9.93 12.71 18.55
C TYR A 524 -9.77 11.93 19.85
N GLU A 525 -9.60 10.61 19.82
CA GLU A 525 -9.44 9.78 21.02
C GLU A 525 -8.33 10.31 21.94
N THR A 526 -7.16 10.62 21.38
CA THR A 526 -6.02 11.17 22.14
C THR A 526 -6.23 12.60 22.64
N LYS A 527 -7.20 13.32 22.09
CA LYS A 527 -7.51 14.73 22.40
C LYS A 527 -8.61 14.88 23.46
N MET A 528 -9.35 13.80 23.75
CA MET A 528 -10.37 13.76 24.78
C MET A 528 -9.74 13.31 26.10
N MET A 529 -9.80 14.14 27.13
CA MET A 529 -9.33 13.75 28.47
C MET A 529 -10.27 12.69 29.07
N GLY A 530 -9.71 11.55 29.49
CA GLY A 530 -10.35 10.67 30.48
C GLY A 530 -11.48 9.74 30.03
N THR A 531 -11.73 9.51 28.74
CA THR A 531 -12.81 8.59 28.29
C THR A 531 -12.34 7.57 27.25
N LYS A 532 -11.75 6.46 27.71
CA LYS A 532 -11.74 5.22 26.90
C LYS A 532 -13.15 4.63 26.94
N ARG A 533 -13.97 4.92 25.93
CA ARG A 533 -15.38 4.48 25.86
C ARG A 533 -15.59 3.12 25.17
N TYR A 534 -14.53 2.45 24.72
CA TYR A 534 -14.65 1.19 23.98
C TYR A 534 -14.40 -0.02 24.88
N SER A 535 -15.36 -0.97 24.87
CA SER A 535 -15.08 -2.37 25.21
C SER A 535 -14.02 -2.93 24.24
N LYS A 536 -13.21 -3.91 24.67
CA LYS A 536 -12.10 -4.51 23.89
C LYS A 536 -12.51 -4.91 22.45
N ASN A 537 -13.77 -5.25 22.22
CA ASN A 537 -14.29 -5.69 20.91
C ASN A 537 -14.86 -4.56 20.02
N ARG A 538 -14.88 -3.30 20.46
CA ARG A 538 -15.42 -2.15 19.70
C ARG A 538 -14.37 -1.12 19.31
N HIS A 539 -13.08 -1.43 19.49
CA HIS A 539 -12.00 -0.50 19.19
C HIS A 539 -11.99 -0.12 17.69
N PRO A 540 -11.85 1.16 17.29
CA PRO A 540 -11.93 1.58 15.88
C PRO A 540 -10.97 0.83 14.94
N ARG A 541 -9.75 0.52 15.39
CA ARG A 541 -8.76 -0.28 14.64
C ARG A 541 -9.16 -1.72 14.32
N LEU A 542 -10.20 -2.25 14.98
CA LEU A 542 -10.70 -3.60 14.75
C LEU A 542 -11.98 -3.60 13.91
N GLN A 543 -12.50 -2.42 13.56
CA GLN A 543 -13.69 -2.27 12.73
C GLN A 543 -13.29 -2.17 11.26
N PRO A 544 -14.12 -2.69 10.33
CA PRO A 544 -13.91 -2.44 8.91
C PRO A 544 -13.96 -0.94 8.63
N PRO A 545 -13.12 -0.42 7.72
CA PRO A 545 -13.12 0.99 7.36
C PRO A 545 -14.46 1.39 6.71
N THR A 546 -15.09 2.46 7.21
CA THR A 546 -16.36 2.99 6.69
C THR A 546 -16.26 4.46 6.33
N LEU A 547 -17.10 4.90 5.39
CA LEU A 547 -17.27 6.29 5.00
C LEU A 547 -18.72 6.71 5.18
N THR A 548 -18.99 7.54 6.19
CA THR A 548 -20.33 8.08 6.42
C THR A 548 -20.58 9.29 5.52
N PHE A 549 -21.09 9.03 4.32
CA PHE A 549 -21.55 10.04 3.35
C PHE A 549 -23.08 10.10 3.23
N THR A 550 -23.79 9.48 4.17
CA THR A 550 -25.25 9.54 4.24
C THR A 550 -25.71 10.95 4.58
N ILE A 551 -26.77 11.42 3.93
CA ILE A 551 -27.49 12.64 4.32
C ILE A 551 -28.70 12.20 5.17
N THR A 552 -29.12 13.03 6.12
CA THR A 552 -30.31 12.72 6.92
C THR A 552 -31.51 12.59 5.99
N ASN A 553 -32.05 11.38 5.85
CA ASN A 553 -33.35 11.16 5.25
C ASN A 553 -34.40 11.80 6.16
N GLU A 554 -35.23 12.67 5.61
CA GLU A 554 -36.60 12.80 6.07
C GLU A 554 -37.18 11.36 6.18
N ASN A 555 -37.62 10.97 7.36
CA ASN A 555 -38.19 9.65 7.71
C ASN A 555 -37.21 8.48 7.93
N ARG A 556 -36.47 8.51 9.05
CA ARG A 556 -36.32 7.29 9.87
C ARG A 556 -37.11 7.46 11.16
N THR A 557 -38.36 7.04 11.09
CA THR A 557 -39.14 6.63 12.25
C THR A 557 -38.30 5.71 13.13
N THR A 558 -38.36 5.99 14.42
CA THR A 558 -37.91 5.20 15.54
C THR A 558 -38.21 3.70 15.35
N SER A 559 -37.20 2.89 15.08
CA SER A 559 -37.19 1.50 15.52
C SER A 559 -35.76 0.95 15.52
N SER A 560 -35.40 0.25 16.60
CA SER A 560 -34.16 -0.51 16.83
C SER A 560 -33.01 0.21 17.56
N LEU A 561 -33.31 0.78 18.72
CA LEU A 561 -32.49 0.53 19.91
C LEU A 561 -33.45 -0.02 20.96
N LYS A 562 -33.53 -1.35 21.06
CA LYS A 562 -34.09 -1.96 22.27
C LYS A 562 -33.03 -1.80 23.35
N ASP A 563 -33.49 -1.25 24.45
CA ASP A 563 -32.83 -1.23 25.74
C ASP A 563 -32.38 -2.65 26.11
N ASP A 564 -31.10 -2.78 26.45
CA ASP A 564 -30.66 -3.81 27.39
C ASP A 564 -30.11 -3.05 28.61
N GLU A 565 -30.97 -2.95 29.62
CA GLU A 565 -30.60 -2.61 30.99
C GLU A 565 -29.46 -3.53 31.47
N PRO A 566 -28.58 -3.04 32.37
CA PRO A 566 -27.64 -3.90 33.05
C PRO A 566 -28.36 -4.64 34.18
N GLU A 567 -28.60 -5.95 34.01
CA GLU A 567 -28.90 -6.81 35.15
C GLU A 567 -27.64 -7.00 36.04
N ARG A 568 -27.93 -7.08 37.34
CA ARG A 568 -27.05 -6.96 38.54
C ARG A 568 -25.74 -7.73 38.54
#